data_AF-A0A4Y2KEY3-F1
#
_entry.id   AF-A0A4Y2KEY3-F1
#
_cell.length_a   1.000
_cell.length_b   1.000
_cell.length_c   1.000
_cell.angle_alpha   90.00
_cell.angle_beta   90.00
_cell.angle_gamma   90.00
#
_symmetry.space_group_name_H-M   'P 1'
#
loop_
_entity.id
_entity.type
_entity.pdbx_description
1 polymer ?
#
loop_
_entity_poly.entity_id
_entity_poly.type
_entity_poly.pdbx_seq_one_letter_code
_entity_poly.pdbx_strand_id
1 'polypeptide(L)'
;MGIANELPTPVGFAVVPRFPTKEIQMWENSPKAGHSEKGDGNVSRCYSTGRPRVTTPNEDRYLAVTAKRNRRSTASDLSRQLSSATGTTVSRQTVYRRLGHIGLYARRPVRCVPLTATHCRLRLACSREHALWTPQQWSCVMFSDESRFSLQSDSRRTIESARYPLPPREHH
;
A
#
# COMPACT_ATOMS: atom_id res chain seq x y z
N MET A 1 21.91 -63.20 -38.37
CA MET A 1 22.64 -62.58 -39.49
C MET A 1 21.71 -61.58 -40.15
N GLY A 2 22.18 -60.35 -40.41
CA GLY A 2 21.42 -59.31 -41.11
C GLY A 2 21.60 -57.93 -40.47
N ILE A 3 22.58 -57.18 -40.96
CA ILE A 3 22.85 -55.76 -40.70
C ILE A 3 22.11 -54.87 -41.71
N ALA A 4 22.09 -53.55 -41.41
CA ALA A 4 21.62 -52.39 -42.19
C ALA A 4 20.16 -51.99 -41.88
N ASN A 5 19.77 -50.71 -41.78
CA ASN A 5 20.42 -49.40 -41.71
C ASN A 5 19.27 -48.38 -41.44
N GLU A 6 19.63 -47.16 -41.02
CA GLU A 6 18.88 -45.89 -41.21
C GLU A 6 17.94 -45.37 -40.09
N LEU A 7 18.30 -44.19 -39.57
CA LEU A 7 17.45 -43.20 -38.87
C LEU A 7 16.83 -42.25 -39.92
N PRO A 8 15.65 -41.64 -39.69
CA PRO A 8 15.64 -40.34 -38.99
C PRO A 8 14.41 -40.07 -38.10
N THR A 9 14.59 -39.08 -37.21
CA THR A 9 13.62 -38.45 -36.27
C THR A 9 12.31 -37.97 -36.93
N PRO A 10 11.23 -37.68 -36.16
CA PRO A 10 11.05 -36.29 -35.74
C PRO A 10 10.45 -36.07 -34.34
N VAL A 11 10.88 -34.95 -33.75
CA VAL A 11 10.34 -34.27 -32.56
C VAL A 11 8.91 -33.77 -32.78
N GLY A 12 7.97 -34.23 -31.95
CA GLY A 12 6.60 -33.70 -31.91
C GLY A 12 6.50 -32.48 -31.00
N PHE A 13 6.59 -31.29 -31.58
CA PHE A 13 6.24 -30.03 -30.90
C PHE A 13 4.74 -29.74 -31.06
N ALA A 14 4.12 -29.38 -29.94
CA ALA A 14 2.72 -28.98 -29.85
C ALA A 14 2.42 -27.77 -30.76
N VAL A 15 1.29 -27.85 -31.46
CA VAL A 15 0.73 -26.82 -32.32
C VAL A 15 0.30 -25.61 -31.48
N VAL A 16 0.99 -24.49 -31.66
CA VAL A 16 0.58 -23.16 -31.20
C VAL A 16 -0.20 -22.48 -32.35
N PRO A 17 -1.36 -21.86 -32.09
CA PRO A 17 -2.17 -21.25 -33.14
C PRO A 17 -1.44 -20.08 -33.82
N ARG A 18 -1.45 -20.19 -35.15
CA ARG A 18 -0.90 -19.27 -36.15
C ARG A 18 -1.76 -18.01 -36.22
N PHE A 19 -1.27 -16.89 -35.68
CA PHE A 19 -1.86 -15.57 -35.94
C PHE A 19 -1.41 -15.06 -37.32
N PRO A 20 -2.31 -14.43 -38.11
CA PRO A 20 -2.03 -14.01 -39.47
C PRO A 20 -1.03 -12.85 -39.55
N THR A 21 0.06 -13.07 -40.29
CA THR A 21 1.19 -12.17 -40.57
C THR A 21 0.85 -11.01 -41.53
N LYS A 22 -0.35 -10.44 -41.48
CA LYS A 22 -0.76 -9.39 -42.43
C LYS A 22 -0.79 -7.96 -41.86
N GLU A 23 -0.48 -7.78 -40.58
CA GLU A 23 -0.63 -6.47 -39.93
C GLU A 23 0.70 -5.74 -39.63
N ILE A 24 1.83 -6.27 -40.13
CA ILE A 24 3.17 -5.69 -39.92
C ILE A 24 3.58 -4.72 -41.04
N GLN A 25 2.79 -4.59 -42.12
CA GLN A 25 3.13 -3.70 -43.25
C GLN A 25 2.33 -2.39 -43.34
N MET A 26 1.50 -2.04 -42.35
CA MET A 26 0.75 -0.76 -42.39
C MET A 26 1.45 0.43 -41.72
N TRP A 27 2.65 0.25 -41.17
CA TRP A 27 3.39 1.32 -40.46
C TRP A 27 4.61 1.87 -41.20
N GLU A 28 4.78 1.60 -42.50
CA GLU A 28 5.97 2.06 -43.25
C GLU A 28 5.69 2.92 -44.49
N ASN A 29 4.44 3.27 -44.79
CA ASN A 29 4.12 4.17 -45.90
C ASN A 29 3.08 5.23 -45.49
N SER A 30 3.53 6.34 -44.90
CA SER A 30 2.75 7.57 -44.82
C SER A 30 3.48 8.69 -45.58
N PRO A 31 2.87 9.24 -46.66
CA PRO A 31 3.49 10.28 -47.47
C PRO A 31 3.49 11.63 -46.76
N LYS A 32 4.57 12.38 -46.96
CA LYS A 32 4.72 13.79 -46.56
C LYS A 32 3.96 14.72 -47.50
N ALA A 33 3.58 15.86 -46.91
CA ALA A 33 3.28 17.17 -47.49
C ALA A 33 1.81 17.48 -47.86
N GLY A 34 1.36 18.62 -47.32
CA GLY A 34 0.11 19.29 -47.65
C GLY A 34 -0.11 20.49 -46.74
N HIS A 35 0.73 21.53 -46.85
CA HIS A 35 0.39 22.85 -46.31
C HIS A 35 -0.80 23.39 -47.11
N SER A 36 -1.94 23.58 -46.44
CA SER A 36 -3.00 24.47 -46.89
C SER A 36 -3.33 25.43 -45.76
N GLU A 37 -2.92 26.68 -45.93
CA GLU A 37 -3.39 27.79 -45.12
C GLU A 37 -4.71 28.29 -45.70
N LYS A 38 -5.76 28.27 -44.88
CA LYS A 38 -6.70 29.39 -44.70
C LYS A 38 -7.70 29.08 -43.59
N GLY A 39 -7.89 30.06 -42.71
CA GLY A 39 -9.16 30.28 -42.02
C GLY A 39 -9.20 29.91 -40.55
N ASP A 40 -9.07 30.97 -39.74
CA ASP A 40 -9.75 31.21 -38.47
C ASP A 40 -9.02 30.81 -37.18
N GLY A 41 -8.46 31.85 -36.54
CA GLY A 41 -7.82 31.80 -35.25
C GLY A 41 -8.79 31.45 -34.12
N ASN A 42 -8.92 30.16 -33.84
CA ASN A 42 -9.31 29.67 -32.53
C ASN A 42 -8.21 28.74 -32.00
N VAL A 43 -7.25 29.32 -31.26
CA VAL A 43 -6.23 28.54 -30.54
C VAL A 43 -6.86 27.96 -29.29
N SER A 44 -7.63 26.90 -29.47
CA SER A 44 -8.03 26.02 -28.39
C SER A 44 -6.79 25.24 -27.94
N ARG A 45 -6.28 25.51 -26.73
CA ARG A 45 -5.23 24.69 -26.10
C ARG A 45 -5.77 23.28 -25.91
N CYS A 46 -5.45 22.37 -26.84
CA CYS A 46 -5.64 20.95 -26.62
C CYS A 46 -4.75 20.56 -25.44
N TYR A 47 -5.35 20.21 -24.30
CA TYR A 47 -4.61 19.55 -23.22
C TYR A 47 -3.99 18.29 -23.82
N SER A 48 -2.67 18.28 -23.97
CA SER A 48 -1.97 17.11 -24.47
C SER A 48 -2.31 15.94 -23.57
N THR A 49 -2.90 14.89 -24.15
CA THR A 49 -3.08 13.63 -23.46
C THR A 49 -1.69 13.14 -23.10
N GLY A 50 -1.32 13.27 -21.83
CA GLY A 50 0.00 12.87 -21.35
C GLY A 50 0.30 11.41 -21.68
N ARG A 51 1.56 11.01 -21.51
CA ARG A 51 2.04 9.65 -21.79
C ARG A 51 1.07 8.59 -21.20
N PRO A 52 0.63 7.60 -22.00
CA PRO A 52 -0.24 6.52 -21.53
C PRO A 52 0.34 5.83 -20.29
N ARG A 53 -0.56 5.43 -19.39
CA ARG A 53 -0.16 4.78 -18.14
C ARG A 53 0.43 3.41 -18.45
N VAL A 54 1.59 3.13 -17.86
CA VAL A 54 2.23 1.80 -17.90
C VAL A 54 1.40 0.76 -17.13
N THR A 55 0.54 1.21 -16.21
CA THR A 55 -0.27 0.37 -15.33
C THR A 55 -1.74 0.48 -15.70
N THR A 56 -2.44 -0.66 -15.69
CA THR A 56 -3.88 -0.72 -15.94
C THR A 56 -4.68 -0.38 -14.67
N PRO A 57 -5.93 0.11 -14.78
CA PRO A 57 -6.78 0.33 -13.61
C PRO A 57 -7.02 -0.92 -12.75
N ASN A 58 -6.91 -2.11 -13.36
CA ASN A 58 -7.04 -3.38 -12.65
C ASN A 58 -5.80 -3.68 -11.78
N GLU A 59 -4.60 -3.41 -12.29
CA GLU A 59 -3.35 -3.51 -11.53
C GLU A 59 -3.32 -2.52 -10.37
N ASP A 60 -3.77 -1.27 -10.58
CA ASP A 60 -3.86 -0.27 -9.52
C ASP A 60 -4.80 -0.74 -8.40
N ARG A 61 -5.92 -1.39 -8.76
CA ARG A 61 -6.85 -1.99 -7.80
C ARG A 61 -6.22 -3.18 -7.07
N TYR A 62 -5.50 -4.03 -7.78
CA TYR A 62 -4.76 -5.14 -7.18
C TYR A 62 -3.72 -4.64 -6.17
N LEU A 63 -2.92 -3.63 -6.53
CA LEU A 63 -1.95 -3.01 -5.64
C LEU A 63 -2.61 -2.46 -4.37
N ALA A 64 -3.75 -1.80 -4.50
CA ALA A 64 -4.48 -1.26 -3.35
C ALA A 64 -4.98 -2.35 -2.40
N VAL A 65 -5.58 -3.41 -2.94
CA VAL A 65 -6.10 -4.53 -2.15
C VAL A 65 -4.96 -5.26 -1.44
N THR A 66 -3.88 -5.54 -2.16
CA THR A 66 -2.72 -6.27 -1.63
C THR A 66 -1.99 -5.45 -0.56
N ALA A 67 -1.81 -4.14 -0.76
CA ALA A 67 -1.24 -3.24 0.24
C ALA A 67 -2.11 -3.11 1.50
N LYS A 68 -3.45 -3.10 1.35
CA LYS A 68 -4.38 -3.06 2.49
C LYS A 68 -4.38 -4.37 3.29
N ARG A 69 -4.28 -5.52 2.61
CA ARG A 69 -4.15 -6.85 3.25
C ARG A 69 -2.83 -6.95 4.02
N ASN A 70 -1.73 -6.54 3.39
CA ASN A 70 -0.40 -6.64 3.96
C ASN A 70 0.19 -5.25 4.23
N ARG A 71 -0.26 -4.59 5.32
CA ARG A 71 0.14 -3.21 5.63
C ARG A 71 1.64 -2.97 5.82
N ARG A 72 2.43 -4.04 5.98
CA ARG A 72 3.91 -3.99 6.15
C ARG A 72 4.68 -4.36 4.88
N SER A 73 4.01 -4.70 3.78
CA SER A 73 4.67 -5.04 2.53
C SER A 73 5.43 -3.84 1.98
N THR A 74 6.64 -4.09 1.47
CA THR A 74 7.43 -3.04 0.82
C THR A 74 6.97 -2.83 -0.62
N ALA A 75 7.30 -1.66 -1.20
CA ALA A 75 7.03 -1.40 -2.61
C ALA A 75 7.69 -2.42 -3.55
N SER A 76 8.83 -3.01 -3.14
CA SER A 76 9.50 -4.09 -3.88
C SER A 76 8.71 -5.39 -3.85
N ASP A 77 8.15 -5.74 -2.69
CA ASP A 77 7.34 -6.96 -2.55
C ASP A 77 6.04 -6.84 -3.35
N LEU A 78 5.41 -5.66 -3.30
CA LEU A 78 4.21 -5.36 -4.08
C LEU A 78 4.49 -5.40 -5.59
N SER A 79 5.63 -4.87 -6.04
CA SER A 79 6.07 -4.95 -7.43
C SER A 79 6.28 -6.41 -7.87
N ARG A 80 6.92 -7.23 -7.04
CA ARG A 80 7.14 -8.66 -7.30
C ARG A 80 5.81 -9.41 -7.38
N GLN A 81 4.91 -9.18 -6.43
CA GLN A 81 3.57 -9.79 -6.41
C GLN A 81 2.75 -9.41 -7.65
N LEU A 82 2.79 -8.15 -8.07
CA LEU A 82 2.13 -7.70 -9.29
C LEU A 82 2.73 -8.35 -10.53
N SER A 83 4.06 -8.46 -10.59
CA SER A 83 4.76 -9.10 -11.70
C SER A 83 4.39 -10.58 -11.80
N SER A 84 4.29 -11.28 -10.67
CA SER A 84 3.85 -12.68 -10.62
C SER A 84 2.38 -12.86 -11.00
N ALA A 85 1.52 -11.90 -10.71
CA ALA A 85 0.07 -12.01 -10.96
C ALA A 85 -0.36 -11.58 -12.37
N THR A 86 0.31 -10.57 -12.94
CA THR A 86 -0.13 -9.91 -14.19
C THR A 86 0.97 -9.89 -15.26
N GLY A 87 2.18 -10.35 -14.94
CA GLY A 87 3.33 -10.32 -15.87
C GLY A 87 3.89 -8.92 -16.11
N THR A 88 3.31 -7.88 -15.50
CA THR A 88 3.73 -6.49 -15.68
C THR A 88 4.77 -6.10 -14.65
N THR A 89 5.98 -5.78 -15.13
CA THR A 89 7.07 -5.35 -14.26
C THR A 89 6.98 -3.85 -14.00
N VAL A 90 6.74 -3.48 -12.73
CA VAL A 90 6.63 -2.09 -12.30
C VAL A 90 7.77 -1.70 -11.38
N SER A 91 8.34 -0.51 -11.57
CA SER A 91 9.35 0.01 -10.65
C SER A 91 8.74 0.36 -9.29
N ARG A 92 9.56 0.34 -8.23
CA ARG A 92 9.14 0.75 -6.88
C ARG A 92 8.54 2.16 -6.86
N GLN A 93 9.10 3.07 -7.67
CA GLN A 93 8.64 4.45 -7.77
C GLN A 93 7.23 4.54 -8.36
N THR A 94 6.92 3.70 -9.35
CA THR A 94 5.56 3.60 -9.92
C THR A 94 4.58 3.10 -8.85
N VAL A 95 4.95 2.08 -8.08
CA VAL A 95 4.12 1.58 -6.97
C VAL A 95 3.83 2.68 -5.95
N TYR A 96 4.84 3.45 -5.53
CA TYR A 96 4.63 4.58 -4.61
C TYR A 96 3.68 5.63 -5.17
N ARG A 97 3.84 6.02 -6.43
CA ARG A 97 2.95 6.98 -7.09
C ARG A 97 1.52 6.45 -7.12
N ARG A 98 1.31 5.17 -7.46
CA ARG A 98 -0.02 4.55 -7.50
C ARG A 98 -0.67 4.45 -6.13
N LEU A 99 0.07 4.02 -5.12
CA LEU A 99 -0.43 3.99 -3.74
C LEU A 99 -0.76 5.41 -3.24
N GLY A 100 0.06 6.40 -3.58
CA GLY A 100 -0.18 7.81 -3.27
C GLY A 100 -1.45 8.37 -3.93
N HIS A 101 -1.72 8.02 -5.19
CA HIS A 101 -2.99 8.39 -5.86
C HIS A 101 -4.23 7.83 -5.14
N ILE A 102 -4.08 6.73 -4.41
CA ILE A 102 -5.15 6.07 -3.64
C ILE A 102 -5.16 6.56 -2.18
N GLY A 103 -4.22 7.43 -1.79
CA GLY A 103 -4.08 7.94 -0.42
C GLY A 103 -3.42 6.95 0.55
N LEU A 104 -2.74 5.91 0.05
CA LEU A 104 -2.01 4.96 0.88
C LEU A 104 -0.57 5.40 1.06
N TYR A 105 -0.22 5.72 2.30
CA TYR A 105 1.12 6.17 2.69
C TYR A 105 1.71 5.25 3.77
N ALA A 106 3.02 5.09 3.74
CA ALA A 106 3.73 4.38 4.78
C ALA A 106 3.64 5.15 6.11
N ARG A 107 3.38 4.44 7.21
CA ARG A 107 3.33 4.98 8.58
C ARG A 107 4.10 4.05 9.52
N ARG A 108 4.67 4.62 10.58
CA ARG A 108 5.32 3.84 11.64
C ARG A 108 4.24 3.29 12.59
N PRO A 109 4.20 1.97 12.87
CA PRO A 109 3.27 1.43 13.85
C PRO A 109 3.61 1.97 15.24
N VAL A 110 2.57 2.20 16.05
CA VAL A 110 2.73 2.56 17.46
C VAL A 110 3.36 1.39 18.22
N ARG A 111 4.31 1.67 19.11
CA ARG A 111 4.88 0.64 19.99
C ARG A 111 3.87 0.34 21.09
N CYS A 112 3.37 -0.89 21.12
CA CYS A 112 2.46 -1.36 22.15
C CYS A 112 3.09 -2.55 22.90
N VAL A 113 2.79 -2.68 24.18
CA VAL A 113 3.11 -3.89 24.93
C VAL A 113 2.18 -5.01 24.45
N PRO A 114 2.69 -6.17 23.99
CA PRO A 114 1.84 -7.27 23.55
C PRO A 114 0.94 -7.74 24.70
N LEU A 115 -0.37 -7.76 24.46
CA LEU A 115 -1.33 -8.32 25.40
C LEU A 115 -1.57 -9.79 25.06
N THR A 116 -1.57 -10.65 26.08
CA THR A 116 -2.00 -12.04 25.95
C THR A 116 -3.53 -12.09 25.81
N ALA A 117 -4.07 -13.18 25.27
CA ALA A 117 -5.52 -13.36 25.15
C ALA A 117 -6.25 -13.26 26.50
N THR A 118 -5.60 -13.72 27.58
CA THR A 118 -6.13 -13.58 28.95
C THR A 118 -6.16 -12.12 29.40
N HIS A 119 -5.08 -11.35 29.18
CA HIS A 119 -5.08 -9.91 29.48
C HIS A 119 -6.18 -9.17 28.72
N CYS A 120 -6.41 -9.48 27.44
CA CYS A 120 -7.49 -8.87 26.66
C CYS A 120 -8.87 -9.14 27.28
N ARG A 121 -9.14 -10.40 27.66
CA ARG A 121 -10.43 -10.77 28.29
C ARG A 121 -10.64 -10.06 29.62
N LEU A 122 -9.63 -10.05 30.49
CA LEU A 122 -9.73 -9.40 31.80
C LEU A 122 -9.91 -7.89 31.69
N ARG A 123 -9.12 -7.23 30.83
CA ARG A 123 -9.25 -5.78 30.59
C ARG A 123 -10.62 -5.43 30.03
N LEU A 124 -11.17 -6.25 29.12
CA LEU A 124 -12.51 -6.03 28.58
C LEU A 124 -13.61 -6.24 29.63
N ALA A 125 -13.51 -7.28 30.46
CA ALA A 125 -14.45 -7.52 31.55
C ALA A 125 -14.44 -6.35 32.55
N CYS A 126 -13.26 -5.93 32.99
CA CYS A 126 -13.08 -4.75 33.84
C CYS A 126 -13.70 -3.50 33.20
N SER A 127 -13.40 -3.23 31.92
CA SER A 127 -13.96 -2.06 31.21
C SER A 127 -15.49 -2.09 31.16
N ARG A 128 -16.10 -3.27 30.96
CA ARG A 128 -17.56 -3.43 30.92
C ARG A 128 -18.21 -3.25 32.29
N GLU A 129 -17.61 -3.82 33.33
CA GLU A 129 -18.09 -3.71 34.71
C GLU A 129 -18.07 -2.26 35.19
N HIS A 130 -17.06 -1.49 34.77
CA HIS A 130 -16.87 -0.11 35.18
C HIS A 130 -17.42 0.91 34.16
N ALA A 131 -18.03 0.46 33.05
CA ALA A 131 -18.52 1.34 31.98
C ALA A 131 -19.65 2.28 32.42
N LEU A 132 -20.46 1.83 33.39
CA LEU A 132 -21.62 2.55 33.91
C LEU A 132 -21.38 3.16 35.30
N TRP A 133 -20.12 3.21 35.74
CA TRP A 133 -19.80 3.75 37.04
C TRP A 133 -20.06 5.26 37.11
N THR A 134 -20.67 5.68 38.22
CA THR A 134 -20.93 7.09 38.51
C THR A 134 -19.65 7.81 38.96
N PRO A 135 -19.57 9.14 38.81
CA PRO A 135 -18.43 9.92 39.31
C PRO A 135 -18.15 9.70 40.80
N GLN A 136 -19.19 9.48 41.61
CA GLN A 136 -19.05 9.18 43.03
C GLN A 136 -18.39 7.82 43.26
N GLN A 137 -18.70 6.81 42.45
CA GLN A 137 -18.03 5.50 42.52
C GLN A 137 -16.56 5.61 42.13
N TRP A 138 -16.24 6.40 41.10
CA TRP A 138 -14.85 6.71 40.74
C TRP A 138 -14.09 7.45 41.83
N SER A 139 -14.76 8.33 42.60
CA SER A 139 -14.14 9.08 43.69
C SER A 139 -13.62 8.20 44.83
N CYS A 140 -14.13 6.97 44.94
CA CYS A 140 -13.68 6.00 45.93
C CYS A 140 -12.47 5.16 45.46
N VAL A 141 -12.05 5.27 44.18
CA VAL A 141 -10.91 4.51 43.64
C VAL A 141 -9.62 5.27 43.82
N MET A 142 -8.68 4.69 44.56
CA MET A 142 -7.31 5.19 44.64
C MET A 142 -6.43 4.47 43.61
N PHE A 143 -5.81 5.22 42.71
CA PHE A 143 -4.82 4.70 41.77
C PHE A 143 -3.40 4.95 42.30
N SER A 144 -2.55 3.93 42.26
CA SER A 144 -1.12 4.05 42.55
C SER A 144 -0.31 3.30 41.49
N ASP A 145 0.71 3.95 40.93
CA ASP A 145 1.70 3.32 40.06
C ASP A 145 3.12 3.56 40.59
N GLU A 146 4.04 2.66 40.25
CA GLU A 146 5.46 2.83 40.54
C GLU A 146 6.20 3.22 39.27
N SER A 147 6.79 4.41 39.28
CA SER A 147 7.62 4.91 38.18
C SER A 147 9.10 4.96 38.60
N ARG A 148 9.98 4.46 37.75
CA ARG A 148 11.44 4.52 37.97
C ARG A 148 11.99 5.81 37.36
N PHE A 149 12.51 6.70 38.21
CA PHE A 149 13.21 7.91 37.78
C PHE A 149 14.72 7.67 37.85
N SER A 150 15.45 7.96 36.77
CA SER A 150 16.91 7.94 36.74
C SER A 150 17.45 9.37 36.64
N LEU A 151 18.45 9.71 37.47
CA LEU A 151 19.06 11.06 37.51
C LEU A 151 19.97 11.35 36.31
N GLN A 152 20.35 10.33 35.54
CA GLN A 152 21.04 10.48 34.27
C GLN A 152 20.12 10.00 33.15
N SER A 153 19.77 10.91 32.26
CA SER A 153 18.93 10.65 31.10
C SER A 153 19.79 10.53 29.84
N ASP A 154 19.91 9.32 29.27
CA ASP A 154 20.42 9.14 27.89
C ASP A 154 19.31 9.34 26.84
N SER A 155 18.28 10.12 27.15
CA SER A 155 17.23 10.39 26.17
C SER A 155 16.50 11.69 26.48
N ARG A 156 16.27 12.47 25.42
CA ARG A 156 15.55 13.75 25.37
C ARG A 156 14.05 13.59 25.69
N ARG A 157 13.70 13.06 26.85
CA ARG A 157 12.31 12.97 27.32
C ARG A 157 12.10 13.97 28.46
N THR A 158 11.33 15.01 28.18
CA THR A 158 10.76 15.88 29.21
C THR A 158 9.72 15.07 29.97
N ILE A 159 9.89 14.91 31.28
CA ILE A 159 8.87 14.34 32.16
C ILE A 159 7.95 15.48 32.58
N GLU A 160 6.75 15.53 32.02
CA GLU A 160 5.70 16.44 32.49
C GLU A 160 4.95 15.76 33.64
N SER A 161 5.21 16.19 34.87
CA SER A 161 4.38 15.80 36.02
C SER A 161 3.04 16.54 35.93
N ALA A 162 1.96 15.82 35.63
CA ALA A 162 0.62 16.38 35.73
C ALA A 162 0.31 16.71 37.20
N ARG A 163 0.40 17.99 37.56
CA ARG A 163 -0.17 18.49 38.81
C ARG A 163 -1.67 18.61 38.58
N TYR A 164 -2.45 17.67 39.13
CA TYR A 164 -3.89 17.83 39.17
C TYR A 164 -4.24 19.08 40.01
N PRO A 165 -5.13 19.98 39.53
CA PRO A 165 -5.59 21.11 40.32
C PRO A 165 -6.33 20.61 41.57
N LEU A 166 -5.95 21.10 42.74
CA LEU A 166 -6.69 20.89 43.98
C LEU A 166 -8.08 21.54 43.85
N PRO A 167 -9.17 20.89 44.29
CA PRO A 167 -10.48 21.51 44.29
C PRO A 167 -10.49 22.74 45.22
N PRO A 168 -11.24 23.81 44.90
CA PRO A 168 -11.29 25.02 45.72
C PRO A 168 -11.79 24.69 47.13
N ARG A 169 -11.10 25.21 48.15
CA ARG A 169 -11.61 25.19 49.53
C ARG A 169 -12.75 26.19 49.63
N GLU A 170 -13.94 25.71 49.95
CA GLU A 170 -15.05 26.57 50.36
C GLU A 170 -14.71 27.20 51.71
N HIS A 171 -14.75 28.53 51.78
CA HIS A 171 -14.69 29.28 53.03
C HIS A 171 -16.12 29.46 53.54
N HIS A 172 -16.39 28.94 54.73
CA HIS A 172 -17.54 29.32 55.56
C HIS A 172 -17.34 30.71 56.15
#